data_AF-A0A0J7XHW0-F1
#
_entry.id   AF-A0A0J7XHW0-F1
#
_cell.length_a   1.000
_cell.length_b   1.000
_cell.length_c   1.000
_cell.angle_alpha   90.00
_cell.angle_beta   90.00
_cell.angle_gamma   90.00
#
_symmetry.space_group_name_H-M   'P 1'
#
loop_
_entity.id
_entity.type
_entity.pdbx_description
1 polymer ?
#
loop_
_entity_poly.entity_id
_entity_poly.type
_entity_poly.pdbx_seq_one_letter_code
_entity_poly.pdbx_strand_id
1 'polypeptide(L)'
;MGQPAAQDRVLTPAACMRRKRQALYDADFVQCKLQIPNSFAEHLKGLKARHKMRGLDHVVSAMIRKAIIAYSAAELVPPPPPEDHMNMKQIAVHIPREHHAFLEAIAHRNRGIPLGAALETVGAYVKDLTPAPVQLPLIE
;
A
#
# COMPACT_ATOMS: atom_id res chain seq x y z
N MET A 1 10.84 43.79 31.25
CA MET A 1 10.12 42.57 30.83
C MET A 1 10.34 42.39 29.34
N GLY A 2 11.32 41.57 28.94
CA GLY A 2 11.58 41.28 27.53
C GLY A 2 10.82 40.02 27.12
N GLN A 3 9.81 40.16 26.26
CA GLN A 3 9.22 39.01 25.57
C GLN A 3 10.29 38.44 24.62
N PRO A 4 10.60 37.13 24.64
CA PRO A 4 11.49 36.58 23.65
C PRO A 4 10.78 36.61 22.30
N ALA A 5 11.43 37.21 21.31
CA ALA A 5 11.01 37.19 19.92
C ALA A 5 10.70 35.76 19.49
N ALA A 6 9.50 35.54 18.95
CA ALA A 6 9.14 34.28 18.32
C ALA A 6 10.16 34.03 17.20
N GLN A 7 11.12 33.14 17.46
CA GLN A 7 12.07 32.69 16.46
C GLN A 7 11.26 32.06 15.33
N ASP A 8 11.21 32.75 14.20
CA ASP A 8 10.64 32.26 12.97
C ASP A 8 11.48 31.06 12.51
N ARG A 9 11.13 29.87 13.01
CA ARG A 9 11.85 28.63 12.73
C ARG A 9 11.60 28.31 11.26
N VAL A 10 12.52 28.75 10.40
CA VAL A 10 12.59 28.39 8.99
C VAL A 10 12.38 26.88 8.87
N LEU A 11 11.20 26.49 8.39
CA LEU A 11 10.82 25.10 8.29
C LEU A 11 11.59 24.49 7.12
N THR A 12 12.69 23.81 7.41
CA THR A 12 13.44 23.12 6.35
C THR A 12 12.61 21.96 5.78
N PRO A 13 12.75 21.62 4.49
CA PRO A 13 12.12 20.44 3.90
C PRO A 13 12.44 19.16 4.69
N ALA A 14 13.66 19.04 5.22
CA ALA A 14 14.06 17.92 6.06
C ALA A 14 13.24 17.86 7.38
N ALA A 15 13.03 19.00 8.05
CA ALA A 15 12.20 19.06 9.26
C ALA A 15 10.72 18.75 8.95
N CYS A 16 10.20 19.22 7.82
CA CYS A 16 8.85 18.90 7.35
C CYS A 16 8.69 17.39 7.09
N MET A 17 9.62 16.78 6.35
CA MET A 17 9.60 15.35 6.07
C MET A 17 9.80 14.48 7.31
N ARG A 18 10.56 14.96 8.31
CA ARG A 18 10.67 14.30 9.61
C ARG A 18 9.34 14.31 10.37
N ARG A 19 8.67 15.46 10.45
CA ARG A 19 7.34 15.57 11.11
C ARG A 19 6.31 14.69 10.42
N LYS A 20 6.29 14.66 9.08
CA LYS A 20 5.40 13.77 8.32
C LYS A 20 5.65 12.30 8.66
N ARG A 21 6.90 11.87 8.70
CA ARG A 21 7.25 10.48 9.07
C ARG A 21 6.83 10.14 10.49
N GLN A 22 7.04 11.06 11.43
CA GLN A 22 6.59 10.88 12.82
C GLN A 22 5.08 10.74 12.91
N ALA A 23 4.33 11.64 12.26
CA ALA A 23 2.87 11.58 12.26
C ALA A 23 2.33 10.29 11.63
N LEU A 24 2.98 9.78 10.59
CA LEU A 24 2.63 8.49 9.99
C LEU A 24 2.95 7.33 10.94
N TYR A 25 4.09 7.34 11.61
CA TYR A 25 4.46 6.34 12.60
C TYR A 25 3.47 6.33 13.78
N ASP A 26 3.11 7.50 14.30
CA ASP A 26 2.16 7.65 15.41
C ASP A 26 0.75 7.20 15.01
N ALA A 27 0.40 7.29 13.71
CA ALA A 27 -0.84 6.78 13.14
C ALA A 27 -0.77 5.28 12.76
N ASP A 28 0.27 4.57 13.17
CA ASP A 28 0.54 3.16 12.88
C ASP A 28 0.69 2.82 11.39
N PHE A 29 1.30 3.73 10.62
CA PHE A 29 1.73 3.50 9.24
C PHE A 29 3.22 3.16 9.17
N VAL A 30 3.57 2.34 8.19
CA VAL A 30 4.94 1.97 7.83
C VAL A 30 5.23 2.36 6.39
N GLN A 31 6.45 2.85 6.16
CA GLN A 31 6.93 3.14 4.82
C GLN A 31 7.59 1.89 4.22
N CYS A 32 7.00 1.35 3.17
CA CYS A 32 7.50 0.17 2.46
C CYS A 32 8.14 0.59 1.15
N LYS A 33 9.38 0.15 0.92
CA LYS A 33 10.06 0.26 -0.37
C LYS A 33 10.00 -1.10 -1.05
N LEU A 34 9.25 -1.20 -2.13
CA LEU A 34 8.96 -2.46 -2.82
C LEU A 34 9.55 -2.44 -4.22
N GLN A 35 10.12 -3.56 -4.65
CA GLN A 35 10.47 -3.78 -6.05
C GLN A 35 9.37 -4.60 -6.70
N ILE A 36 8.79 -4.09 -7.78
CA ILE A 36 7.69 -4.73 -8.49
C ILE A 36 7.94 -4.73 -10.00
N PRO A 37 7.39 -5.68 -10.78
CA PRO A 37 7.45 -5.63 -12.23
C PRO A 37 6.82 -4.34 -12.79
N ASN A 38 7.32 -3.87 -13.93
CA ASN A 38 6.80 -2.68 -14.59
C ASN A 38 5.33 -2.85 -15.01
N SER A 39 4.97 -4.03 -15.51
CA SER A 39 3.59 -4.39 -15.86
C SER A 39 2.65 -4.20 -14.67
N PHE A 40 3.07 -4.61 -13.47
CA PHE A 40 2.28 -4.42 -12.25
C PHE A 40 2.24 -2.95 -11.82
N ALA A 41 3.32 -2.19 -11.99
CA ALA A 41 3.30 -0.75 -11.74
C ALA A 41 2.30 -0.01 -12.66
N GLU A 42 2.21 -0.39 -13.93
CA GLU A 42 1.21 0.15 -14.86
C GLU A 42 -0.21 -0.29 -14.48
N HIS A 43 -0.40 -1.53 -14.02
CA HIS A 43 -1.67 -1.98 -13.46
C HIS A 43 -2.14 -1.08 -12.30
N LEU A 44 -1.26 -0.80 -11.34
CA LEU A 44 -1.59 0.08 -10.20
C LEU A 44 -1.95 1.51 -10.66
N LYS A 45 -1.29 2.04 -11.69
CA LYS A 45 -1.67 3.32 -12.29
C LYS A 45 -3.05 3.26 -12.96
N GLY A 46 -3.36 2.17 -13.65
CA GLY A 46 -4.67 1.92 -14.24
C GLY A 46 -5.79 1.91 -13.19
N LEU A 47 -5.59 1.18 -12.08
CA LEU A 47 -6.53 1.18 -10.96
C LEU A 47 -6.69 2.57 -10.34
N LYS A 48 -5.58 3.29 -10.15
CA LYS A 48 -5.61 4.68 -9.65
C LYS A 48 -6.49 5.58 -10.52
N ALA A 49 -6.30 5.53 -11.84
CA ALA A 49 -7.04 6.36 -12.78
C ALA A 49 -8.53 5.96 -12.83
N ARG A 50 -8.81 4.66 -12.93
CA ARG A 50 -10.18 4.12 -12.99
C ARG A 50 -11.01 4.49 -11.76
N HIS A 51 -10.42 4.41 -10.57
CA HIS A 51 -11.07 4.67 -9.28
C HIS A 51 -10.84 6.09 -8.75
N LYS A 52 -10.27 6.99 -9.57
CA LYS A 52 -9.98 8.39 -9.22
C LYS A 52 -9.25 8.57 -7.88
N MET A 53 -8.32 7.66 -7.56
CA MET A 53 -7.65 7.63 -6.26
C MET A 53 -6.54 8.69 -6.16
N ARG A 54 -6.44 9.35 -5.01
CA ARG A 54 -5.51 10.47 -4.76
C ARG A 54 -4.04 10.08 -4.95
N GLY A 55 -3.64 8.89 -4.51
CA GLY A 55 -2.24 8.46 -4.51
C GLY A 55 -2.08 6.95 -4.53
N LEU A 56 -0.86 6.51 -4.82
CA LEU A 56 -0.51 5.09 -4.89
C LEU A 56 -0.75 4.38 -3.53
N ASP A 57 -0.44 5.07 -2.42
CA ASP A 57 -0.70 4.60 -1.06
C ASP A 57 -2.16 4.15 -0.86
N HIS A 58 -3.11 4.89 -1.44
CA HIS A 58 -4.54 4.60 -1.31
C HIS A 58 -4.94 3.40 -2.17
N VAL A 59 -4.39 3.29 -3.38
CA VAL A 59 -4.62 2.15 -4.27
C VAL A 59 -4.14 0.85 -3.63
N VAL A 60 -2.89 0.86 -3.17
CA VAL A 60 -2.28 -0.30 -2.49
C VAL A 60 -3.06 -0.66 -1.24
N SER A 61 -3.42 0.33 -0.41
CA SER A 61 -4.19 0.08 0.81
C SER A 61 -5.58 -0.48 0.52
N ALA A 62 -6.29 0.03 -0.49
CA ALA A 62 -7.62 -0.48 -0.86
C ALA A 62 -7.54 -1.92 -1.40
N MET A 63 -6.52 -2.20 -2.20
CA MET A 63 -6.28 -3.54 -2.75
C MET A 63 -5.97 -4.56 -1.64
N ILE A 64 -5.08 -4.23 -0.71
CA ILE A 64 -4.75 -5.08 0.44
C ILE A 64 -5.96 -5.28 1.33
N ARG A 65 -6.71 -4.21 1.64
CA ARG A 65 -7.93 -4.31 2.46
C ARG A 65 -8.95 -5.26 1.84
N LYS A 66 -9.16 -5.16 0.52
CA LYS A 66 -10.07 -6.07 -0.19
C LYS A 66 -9.57 -7.51 -0.16
N ALA A 67 -8.26 -7.72 -0.26
CA ALA A 67 -7.67 -9.06 -0.11
C ALA A 67 -7.85 -9.63 1.30
N ILE A 68 -7.63 -8.84 2.36
CA ILE A 68 -7.82 -9.27 3.76
C ILE A 68 -9.25 -9.76 4.01
N ILE A 69 -10.25 -9.07 3.41
CA ILE A 69 -11.66 -9.44 3.57
C ILE A 69 -11.98 -10.73 2.81
N ALA A 70 -11.35 -10.96 1.65
CA ALA A 70 -11.72 -12.03 0.73
C ALA A 70 -10.87 -13.31 0.88
N TYR A 71 -9.65 -13.21 1.42
CA TYR A 71 -8.67 -14.30 1.42
C TYR A 71 -7.84 -14.31 2.70
N SER A 72 -7.50 -15.51 3.15
CA SER A 72 -6.41 -15.71 4.09
C SER A 72 -5.05 -15.65 3.38
N ALA A 73 -3.98 -15.31 4.11
CA ALA A 73 -2.62 -15.29 3.55
C ALA A 73 -2.17 -16.68 3.01
N ALA A 74 -2.78 -17.77 3.50
CA ALA A 74 -2.47 -19.13 3.06
C ALA A 74 -3.03 -19.48 1.67
N GLU A 75 -4.08 -18.79 1.23
CA GLU A 75 -4.75 -18.99 -0.06
C GLU A 75 -4.08 -18.21 -1.21
N LEU A 76 -3.27 -17.22 -0.86
CA LEU A 76 -2.58 -16.35 -1.81
C LEU A 76 -1.26 -16.98 -2.24
N VAL A 77 -1.31 -17.68 -3.38
CA VAL A 77 -0.16 -18.30 -4.03
C VAL A 77 0.32 -17.38 -5.17
N PRO A 78 1.61 -17.05 -5.24
CA PRO A 78 2.15 -16.19 -6.29
C PRO A 78 1.84 -16.75 -7.67
N PRO A 79 1.38 -15.90 -8.61
CA PRO A 79 1.24 -16.31 -10.00
C PRO A 79 2.61 -16.69 -10.59
N PRO A 80 2.66 -17.40 -11.73
CA PRO A 80 3.90 -17.57 -12.46
C PRO A 80 4.54 -16.20 -12.76
N PRO A 81 5.88 -16.11 -12.82
CA PRO A 81 6.57 -14.85 -13.06
C PRO A 81 6.05 -14.17 -14.35
N PRO A 82 5.79 -12.86 -14.32
CA PRO A 82 5.36 -12.16 -15.53
C PRO A 82 6.49 -12.11 -16.57
N GLU A 83 6.12 -11.85 -17.83
CA GLU A 83 7.07 -11.76 -18.95
C GLU A 83 8.18 -10.73 -18.69
N ASP A 84 7.87 -9.67 -17.94
CA ASP A 84 8.79 -8.59 -17.57
C ASP A 84 9.40 -8.76 -16.16
N HIS A 85 9.46 -9.96 -15.61
CA HIS A 85 10.04 -10.23 -14.27
C HIS A 85 11.49 -9.75 -14.08
N MET A 86 12.24 -9.51 -15.17
CA MET A 86 13.58 -8.92 -15.11
C MET A 86 13.58 -7.40 -15.04
N ASN A 87 12.46 -6.74 -15.37
CA ASN A 87 12.31 -5.29 -15.44
C ASN A 87 11.58 -4.77 -14.21
N MET A 88 12.31 -4.68 -13.10
CA MET A 88 11.77 -4.23 -11.82
C MET A 88 11.78 -2.71 -11.66
N LYS A 89 10.77 -2.19 -10.97
CA LYS A 89 10.61 -0.79 -10.58
C LYS A 89 10.45 -0.68 -9.07
N GLN A 90 11.18 0.27 -8.49
CA GLN A 90 11.01 0.58 -7.08
C GLN A 90 9.83 1.54 -6.88
N ILE A 91 8.94 1.18 -5.95
CA ILE A 91 7.91 2.07 -5.42
C ILE A 91 8.12 2.26 -3.92
N ALA A 92 7.71 3.42 -3.41
CA ALA A 92 7.68 3.69 -1.98
C ALA A 92 6.25 4.05 -1.59
N VAL A 93 5.66 3.28 -0.68
CA VAL A 93 4.28 3.48 -0.24
C VAL A 93 4.20 3.53 1.29
N HIS A 94 3.24 4.30 1.80
CA HIS A 94 2.88 4.28 3.22
C HIS A 94 1.60 3.49 3.40
N ILE A 95 1.66 2.42 4.16
CA ILE A 95 0.51 1.54 4.43
C ILE A 95 0.35 1.34 5.94
N PRO A 96 -0.88 1.08 6.44
CA PRO A 96 -1.10 0.65 7.82
C PRO A 96 -0.25 -0.56 8.18
N ARG A 97 0.16 -0.68 9.45
CA ARG A 97 0.95 -1.82 9.94
C ARG A 97 0.25 -3.16 9.75
N GLU A 98 -1.07 -3.19 9.90
CA GLU A 98 -1.90 -4.37 9.59
C GLU A 98 -1.70 -4.84 8.15
N HIS A 99 -1.72 -3.92 7.18
CA HIS A 99 -1.52 -4.25 5.78
C HIS A 99 -0.09 -4.78 5.52
N HIS A 100 0.90 -4.21 6.20
CA HIS A 100 2.26 -4.71 6.15
C HIS A 100 2.38 -6.13 6.70
N ALA A 101 1.81 -6.40 7.87
CA ALA A 101 1.80 -7.72 8.49
C ALA A 101 1.12 -8.76 7.60
N PHE A 102 0.05 -8.38 6.89
CA PHE A 102 -0.60 -9.24 5.91
C PHE A 102 0.33 -9.59 4.73
N LEU A 103 1.05 -8.61 4.18
CA LEU A 103 2.05 -8.87 3.13
C LEU A 103 3.21 -9.74 3.64
N GLU A 104 3.67 -9.54 4.87
CA GLU A 104 4.69 -10.38 5.52
C GLU A 104 4.20 -11.82 5.69
N ALA A 105 2.93 -12.02 6.06
CA ALA A 105 2.34 -13.35 6.18
C ALA A 105 2.31 -14.09 4.84
N ILE A 106 1.92 -13.41 3.75
CA ILE A 106 1.95 -13.95 2.39
C ILE A 106 3.40 -14.29 2.00
N ALA A 107 4.34 -13.37 2.25
CA ALA A 107 5.74 -13.57 1.95
C ALA A 107 6.33 -14.79 2.67
N HIS A 108 6.10 -14.89 3.97
CA HIS A 108 6.58 -16.00 4.79
C HIS A 108 5.98 -17.34 4.35
N ARG A 109 4.67 -17.37 4.09
CA ARG A 109 3.97 -18.56 3.59
C ARG A 109 4.57 -19.07 2.28
N ASN A 110 4.95 -18.16 1.40
CA ASN A 110 5.48 -18.46 0.08
C ASN A 110 7.02 -18.50 0.07
N ARG A 111 7.64 -19.12 1.09
CA ARG A 111 9.09 -19.34 1.20
C ARG A 111 9.93 -18.06 1.26
N GLY A 112 9.39 -16.99 1.84
CA GLY A 112 10.11 -15.74 2.05
C GLY A 112 10.29 -14.92 0.77
N ILE A 113 9.32 -14.94 -0.14
CA ILE A 113 9.35 -14.06 -1.32
C ILE A 113 9.43 -12.58 -0.91
N PRO A 114 9.97 -11.71 -1.76
CA PRO A 114 10.00 -10.27 -1.50
C PRO A 114 8.59 -9.69 -1.30
N LEU A 115 8.44 -8.67 -0.45
CA LEU A 115 7.15 -7.99 -0.22
C LEU A 115 6.53 -7.41 -1.50
N GLY A 116 7.35 -7.06 -2.49
CA GLY A 116 6.86 -6.63 -3.80
C GLY A 116 6.14 -7.75 -4.57
N ALA A 117 6.66 -8.98 -4.52
CA ALA A 117 6.02 -10.16 -5.07
C ALA A 117 4.77 -10.57 -4.25
N ALA A 118 4.79 -10.37 -2.93
CA ALA A 118 3.60 -10.56 -2.10
C ALA A 118 2.49 -9.57 -2.48
N LEU A 119 2.85 -8.31 -2.76
CA LEU A 119 1.90 -7.30 -3.23
C LEU A 119 1.38 -7.61 -4.64
N GLU A 120 2.23 -8.09 -5.54
CA GLU A 120 1.83 -8.57 -6.87
C GLU A 120 0.85 -9.75 -6.75
N THR A 121 1.09 -10.67 -5.83
CA THR A 121 0.18 -11.79 -5.54
C THR A 121 -1.20 -11.27 -5.13
N VAL A 122 -1.26 -10.27 -4.24
CA VAL A 122 -2.51 -9.60 -3.90
C VAL A 122 -3.19 -9.00 -5.14
N GLY A 123 -2.43 -8.33 -6.01
CA GLY A 123 -2.95 -7.75 -7.26
C GLY A 123 -3.44 -8.76 -8.28
N ALA A 124 -2.91 -9.99 -8.29
CA ALA A 124 -3.37 -11.07 -9.16
C ALA A 124 -4.79 -11.55 -8.78
N TYR A 125 -5.10 -11.54 -7.47
CA TYR A 125 -6.40 -11.94 -6.93
C TYR A 125 -7.40 -10.77 -6.91
N VAL A 126 -6.94 -9.55 -6.62
CA VAL A 126 -7.77 -8.35 -6.54
C VAL A 126 -7.62 -7.51 -7.82
N LYS A 127 -8.36 -7.88 -8.86
CA LYS A 127 -8.31 -7.19 -10.18
C LYS A 127 -9.09 -5.88 -10.26
N ASP A 128 -9.97 -5.62 -9.29
CA ASP A 128 -10.79 -4.41 -9.29
C ASP A 128 -11.13 -3.96 -7.86
N LEU A 129 -11.20 -2.64 -7.67
CA LEU A 129 -11.43 -2.00 -6.37
C LEU A 129 -12.89 -1.56 -6.14
N THR A 130 -13.81 -1.88 -7.05
CA THR A 130 -15.23 -1.57 -6.85
C THR A 130 -15.70 -2.27 -5.57
N PRO A 131 -16.35 -1.53 -4.65
CA PRO A 131 -16.92 -2.14 -3.45
C PRO A 131 -17.99 -3.16 -3.86
N ALA A 132 -18.11 -4.24 -3.08
CA ALA A 132 -19.23 -5.16 -3.28
C ALA A 132 -20.56 -4.39 -3.09
N PRO A 133 -21.61 -4.70 -3.87
CA PRO A 133 -22.90 -4.07 -3.69
C PRO A 133 -23.38 -4.29 -2.26
N VAL A 134 -23.66 -3.20 -1.54
CA VAL A 134 -24.24 -3.26 -0.20
C VAL A 134 -25.72 -3.56 -0.37
N GLN A 135 -26.15 -4.76 0.03
CA GLN A 135 -27.58 -5.05 0.16
C GLN A 135 -28.11 -4.26 1.35
N LEU A 136 -28.98 -3.28 1.07
CA LEU A 136 -29.69 -2.56 2.12
C LEU A 136 -30.63 -3.55 2.84
N PRO A 137 -30.76 -3.49 4.17
CA PRO A 137 -31.74 -4.30 4.89
C PRO A 137 -33.13 -4.02 4.30
N LEU A 138 -33.92 -5.07 4.07
CA LEU A 138 -35.34 -4.89 3.76
C LEU A 138 -35.96 -4.16 4.95
N ILE A 139 -36.61 -3.03 4.69
CA ILE A 139 -37.44 -2.35 5.67
C ILE A 139 -38.61 -3.30 5.98
N GLU A 140 -38.80 -3.64 7.26
CA GLU A 140 -39.96 -4.40 7.75
C GLU A 140 -41.26 -3.60 7.63
#